data_AF-A0A016SLT6-F1
#
_entry.id   AF-A0A016SLT6-F1
#
_cell.length_a   1.000
_cell.length_b   1.000
_cell.length_c   1.000
_cell.angle_alpha   90.00
_cell.angle_beta   90.00
_cell.angle_gamma   90.00
#
_symmetry.space_group_name_H-M   'P 1'
#
loop_
_entity.id
_entity.type
_entity.pdbx_description
1 polymer ?
#
loop_
_entity_poly.entity_id
_entity_poly.type
_entity_poly.pdbx_seq_one_letter_code
_entity_poly.pdbx_strand_id
1 'polypeptide(L)'
;MRGLPREGERSRLKRLVRLGSLNVGTLNGKSRELADLTKRRRVHTFCLGETKWKGARAKEIGEEMKLFYNGLETRRNGVNSPV
;
A
#
# COMPACT_ATOMS: atom_id res chain seq x y z
N MET A 1 -39.23 -2.68 -27.91
CA MET A 1 -37.90 -2.07 -28.18
C MET A 1 -37.31 -1.63 -26.85
N ARG A 2 -36.19 -2.22 -26.40
CA ARG A 2 -35.44 -1.73 -25.21
C ARG A 2 -34.49 -0.65 -25.73
N GLY A 3 -34.68 0.60 -25.28
CA GLY A 3 -33.86 1.73 -25.71
C GLY A 3 -32.39 1.51 -25.37
N LEU A 4 -31.50 1.95 -26.27
CA LEU A 4 -30.06 1.98 -26.02
C LEU A 4 -29.78 2.91 -24.83
N PRO A 5 -28.88 2.54 -23.91
CA PRO A 5 -28.54 3.38 -22.76
C PRO A 5 -28.03 4.73 -23.26
N ARG A 6 -28.58 5.81 -22.70
CA ARG A 6 -28.23 7.19 -23.09
C ARG A 6 -26.76 7.44 -22.81
N GLU A 7 -26.10 8.07 -23.77
CA GLU A 7 -24.71 8.51 -23.72
C GLU A 7 -24.53 9.51 -22.56
N GLY A 8 -24.24 8.96 -21.38
CA GLY A 8 -24.34 9.67 -20.10
C GLY A 8 -24.24 8.71 -18.91
N GLU A 9 -24.57 7.43 -19.10
CA GLU A 9 -24.26 6.34 -18.16
C GLU A 9 -22.79 5.88 -18.26
N ARG A 10 -21.87 6.74 -18.70
CA ARG A 10 -20.45 6.55 -18.38
C ARG A 10 -20.28 6.83 -16.90
N SER A 11 -20.62 5.83 -16.10
CA SER A 11 -20.20 5.57 -14.73
C SER A 11 -19.13 6.58 -14.32
N ARG A 12 -19.48 7.54 -13.44
CA ARG A 12 -18.53 8.42 -12.73
C ARG A 12 -17.16 7.77 -12.72
N LEU A 13 -16.20 8.33 -13.46
CA LEU A 13 -14.86 7.78 -13.62
C LEU A 13 -14.43 7.14 -12.30
N LYS A 14 -14.45 5.80 -12.22
CA LYS A 14 -14.00 5.10 -11.03
C LYS A 14 -12.55 5.50 -10.87
N ARG A 15 -12.24 6.35 -9.89
CA ARG A 15 -10.89 6.84 -9.66
C ARG A 15 -10.00 5.61 -9.51
N LEU A 16 -9.11 5.39 -10.47
CA LEU A 16 -8.21 4.25 -10.48
C LEU A 16 -7.25 4.39 -9.30
N VAL A 17 -7.39 3.51 -8.32
CA VAL A 17 -6.47 3.42 -7.18
C VAL A 17 -5.42 2.38 -7.49
N ARG A 18 -4.18 2.82 -7.63
CA ARG A 18 -2.99 1.97 -7.72
C ARG A 18 -2.54 1.53 -6.34
N LEU A 19 -2.59 0.23 -6.09
CA LEU A 19 -2.08 -0.44 -4.90
C LEU A 19 -0.78 -1.18 -5.23
N GLY A 20 0.10 -1.34 -4.25
CA GLY A 20 1.32 -2.12 -4.39
C GLY A 20 1.64 -2.93 -3.14
N SER A 21 2.45 -3.97 -3.30
CA SER A 21 3.07 -4.70 -2.19
C SER A 21 4.57 -4.73 -2.37
N LEU A 22 5.31 -4.56 -1.28
CA LEU A 22 6.78 -4.59 -1.31
C LEU A 22 7.31 -5.33 -0.07
N ASN A 23 8.21 -6.28 -0.28
CA ASN A 23 9.02 -6.84 0.79
C ASN A 23 10.26 -5.95 1.00
N VAL A 24 10.39 -5.36 2.19
CA VAL A 24 11.48 -4.42 2.50
C VAL A 24 12.63 -5.07 3.29
N GLY A 25 12.42 -6.27 3.86
CA GLY A 25 13.32 -6.99 4.77
C GLY A 25 13.57 -6.32 6.13
N THR A 26 13.49 -4.99 6.19
CA THR A 26 13.44 -4.13 7.38
C THR A 26 13.01 -2.74 6.94
N LEU A 27 12.15 -2.08 7.72
CA LEU A 27 11.75 -0.70 7.45
C LEU A 27 12.60 0.33 8.21
N ASN A 28 13.49 -0.12 9.10
CA ASN A 28 14.39 0.76 9.84
C ASN A 28 15.32 1.52 8.88
N GLY A 29 15.29 2.84 8.97
CA GLY A 29 16.11 3.73 8.14
C GLY A 29 15.63 3.88 6.68
N LYS A 30 14.61 3.14 6.23
CA LYS A 30 14.17 3.11 4.82
C LYS A 30 12.93 3.96 4.50
N SER A 31 12.56 4.85 5.42
CA SER A 31 11.30 5.60 5.32
C SER A 31 11.31 6.61 4.17
N ARG A 32 12.48 7.21 3.87
CA ARG A 32 12.63 8.18 2.78
C ARG A 32 12.57 7.50 1.42
N GLU A 33 13.26 6.37 1.28
CA GLU A 33 13.25 5.54 0.08
C GLU A 33 11.84 5.05 -0.25
N LEU A 34 11.05 4.72 0.78
CA LEU A 34 9.65 4.35 0.59
C LEU A 34 8.81 5.54 0.10
N ALA A 35 9.00 6.74 0.67
CA ALA A 35 8.30 7.94 0.21
C ALA A 35 8.64 8.26 -1.25
N ASP A 36 9.93 8.17 -1.61
CA ASP A 36 10.42 8.39 -2.98
C ASP A 36 9.87 7.34 -3.95
N LEU A 37 9.79 6.07 -3.53
CA LEU A 37 9.20 4.99 -4.32
C LEU A 37 7.71 5.24 -4.60
N THR A 38 6.96 5.66 -3.58
CA THR A 38 5.52 5.98 -3.71
C THR A 38 5.30 7.11 -4.71
N LYS A 39 6.12 8.17 -4.64
CA LYS A 39 6.10 9.28 -5.61
C LYS A 39 6.46 8.79 -7.02
N ARG A 40 7.56 8.05 -7.18
CA ARG A 40 8.06 7.57 -8.48
C ARG A 40 7.11 6.59 -9.16
N ARG A 41 6.52 5.65 -8.39
CA ARG A 41 5.61 4.63 -8.93
C ARG A 41 4.17 5.15 -9.04
N ARG A 42 3.83 6.31 -8.46
CA ARG A 42 2.47 6.85 -8.35
C ARG A 42 1.50 5.80 -7.79
N VAL A 43 1.91 5.15 -6.70
CA VAL A 43 1.09 4.19 -5.95
C VAL A 43 0.39 4.96 -4.83
N HIS A 44 -0.89 4.70 -4.61
CA HIS A 44 -1.65 5.37 -3.56
C HIS A 44 -1.51 4.69 -2.21
N THR A 45 -1.31 3.37 -2.18
CA THR A 45 -1.16 2.61 -0.93
C THR A 45 -0.25 1.40 -1.14
N PHE A 46 0.64 1.15 -0.18
CA PHE A 46 1.54 0.01 -0.15
C PHE A 46 1.25 -0.92 1.03
N CYS A 47 1.32 -2.23 0.78
CA CYS A 47 1.45 -3.25 1.82
C CYS A 47 2.93 -3.64 1.96
N LEU A 48 3.51 -3.51 3.15
CA LEU A 48 4.92 -3.78 3.39
C LEU A 48 5.11 -5.11 4.14
N GLY A 49 5.91 -6.01 3.55
CA GLY A 49 6.34 -7.27 4.17
C GLY A 49 7.66 -7.12 4.94
N GLU A 50 7.89 -8.01 5.91
CA GLU A 50 9.15 -8.11 6.66
C GLU A 50 9.64 -6.79 7.29
N THR A 51 8.72 -5.96 7.79
CA THR A 51 9.07 -4.65 8.38
C THR A 51 9.92 -4.78 9.65
N LYS A 52 9.88 -5.95 10.32
CA LYS A 52 10.54 -6.25 11.61
C LYS A 52 10.14 -5.31 12.75
N TRP A 53 9.00 -4.63 12.63
CA TRP A 53 8.45 -3.75 13.66
C TRP A 53 7.46 -4.51 14.53
N LYS A 54 7.41 -4.16 15.83
CA LYS A 54 6.50 -4.77 16.83
C LYS A 54 5.43 -3.77 17.25
N GLY A 55 4.23 -4.28 17.56
CA GLY A 55 3.08 -3.51 18.01
C GLY A 55 2.24 -2.93 16.88
N ALA A 56 1.16 -2.24 17.24
CA ALA A 56 0.28 -1.55 16.32
C ALA A 56 0.42 -0.03 16.48
N ARG A 57 0.91 0.69 15.46
CA ARG A 57 1.01 2.15 15.48
C ARG A 57 0.77 2.76 14.10
N ALA A 58 0.50 4.07 14.11
CA ALA A 58 0.50 4.92 12.93
C ALA A 58 1.65 5.93 13.03
N LYS A 59 2.35 6.19 11.92
CA LYS A 59 3.43 7.18 11.83
C LYS A 59 3.33 7.94 10.52
N GLU A 60 3.56 9.24 10.56
CA GLU A 60 3.74 10.04 9.35
C GLU A 60 5.17 9.88 8.82
N ILE A 61 5.28 9.62 7.52
CA ILE A 61 6.55 9.43 6.82
C ILE A 61 6.59 10.42 5.65
N GLY A 62 7.50 11.39 5.74
CA GLY A 62 7.52 12.52 4.81
C GLY A 62 6.27 13.40 4.98
N GLU A 63 5.94 14.17 3.95
CA GLU A 63 4.89 15.20 4.03
C GLU A 63 3.47 14.66 3.78
N GLU A 64 3.32 13.56 3.03
CA GLU A 64 2.00 13.14 2.51
C GLU A 64 1.68 11.65 2.74
N MET A 65 2.53 10.90 3.44
CA MET A 65 2.35 9.46 3.62
C MET A 65 2.12 9.10 5.09
N LYS A 66 1.00 8.44 5.36
CA LYS A 66 0.72 7.80 6.66
C LYS A 66 1.04 6.32 6.55
N LEU A 67 1.93 5.86 7.41
CA LEU A 67 2.26 4.45 7.57
C LEU A 67 1.50 3.89 8.77
N PHE A 68 0.72 2.84 8.51
CA PHE A 68 0.11 2.02 9.55
C PHE A 68 0.85 0.69 9.60
N TYR A 69 1.20 0.22 10.78
CA TYR A 69 1.75 -1.12 10.96
C TYR A 69 1.11 -1.80 12.14
N ASN A 70 0.94 -3.11 12.01
CA ASN A 70 0.58 -4.01 13.09
C ASN A 70 1.53 -5.21 13.00
N GLY A 71 2.49 -5.28 13.92
CA GLY A 71 3.50 -6.32 13.95
C GLY A 71 3.38 -7.17 15.21
N LEU A 72 3.17 -8.48 15.04
CA LEU A 72 3.23 -9.45 16.13
C LEU A 72 4.69 -9.81 16.43
N GLU A 73 4.97 -10.17 17.69
CA GLU A 73 6.31 -10.42 18.19
C GLU A 73 7.04 -11.52 17.41
N THR A 74 8.32 -11.25 17.18
CA THR A 74 9.34 -11.96 16.40
C THR A 74 9.32 -13.48 16.58
N ARG A 75 8.93 -14.24 15.54
CA ARG A 75 9.62 -15.48 15.08
C ARG A 75 9.23 -15.97 13.67
N ARG A 76 8.09 -15.57 13.08
CA ARG A 76 7.69 -16.01 11.72
C ARG A 76 6.79 -14.99 11.02
N ASN A 77 7.37 -13.93 10.46
CA ASN A 77 6.64 -13.08 9.50
C ASN A 77 7.26 -13.27 8.11
N GLY A 78 7.33 -14.53 7.65
CA GLY A 78 7.48 -14.85 6.23
C GLY A 78 6.08 -14.93 5.63
N VAL A 79 5.85 -14.27 4.50
CA VAL A 79 4.68 -14.54 3.67
C VAL A 79 4.86 -15.97 3.16
N ASN A 80 4.18 -16.93 3.78
CA ASN A 80 4.22 -18.31 3.33
C ASN A 80 3.38 -18.39 2.04
N SER A 81 4.04 -18.33 0.89
CA SER A 81 3.44 -18.70 -0.39
C SER A 81 3.17 -20.20 -0.36
N PRO A 82 1.94 -20.70 -0.59
CA PRO A 82 1.75 -22.11 -0.84
C PRO A 82 2.32 -22.44 -2.21
N VAL A 83 3.34 -23.30 -2.24
CA VAL A 83 3.75 -24.08 -3.43
C VAL A 83 3.75 -25.54 -3.05
#